data_AF-A0A497ES30-F1
#
_entry.id   AF-A0A497ES30-F1
#
_cell.length_a   1.000
_cell.length_b   1.000
_cell.length_c   1.000
_cell.angle_alpha   90.00
_cell.angle_beta   90.00
_cell.angle_gamma   90.00
#
_symmetry.space_group_name_H-M   'P 1'
#
loop_
_entity.id
_entity.type
_entity.pdbx_description
1 polymer ?
#
loop_
_entity_poly.entity_id
_entity_poly.type
_entity_poly.pdbx_seq_one_letter_code
_entity_poly.pdbx_strand_id
1 'polypeptide(L)'
;MRKPLALTLAFLIMAFHVAMSSQTALSKPSSYFTEVNGEVFDEWGICRTSAFGERGYFRVVEVDGEVDFKPIIAYESLGRLADIAYQLGAMFAEKYSDKYQLAEAIFDYVKQHVRYTPDVDQFNYEEFALNADELAKALIERGIGYGDCEDYALLLAIMFKGAGLRSAIV
;
A
#
# COMPACT_ATOMS: atom_id res chain seq x y z
N MET A 1 41.09 -30.99 13.54
CA MET A 1 40.24 -30.69 12.37
C MET A 1 38.78 -30.57 12.82
N ARG A 2 38.30 -29.34 13.12
CA ARG A 2 36.92 -29.05 13.57
C ARG A 2 36.27 -27.86 12.83
N LYS A 3 36.95 -27.34 11.81
CA LYS A 3 36.51 -26.16 11.03
C LYS A 3 35.32 -26.39 10.08
N PRO A 4 35.08 -27.59 9.48
CA PRO A 4 33.98 -27.70 8.51
C PRO A 4 32.62 -27.60 9.21
N LEU A 5 32.46 -28.20 10.40
CA LEU A 5 31.20 -28.21 11.13
C LEU A 5 30.76 -26.81 11.58
N ALA A 6 31.71 -25.98 12.01
CA ALA A 6 31.42 -24.60 12.41
C ALA A 6 30.99 -23.73 11.22
N LEU A 7 31.57 -23.96 10.04
CA LEU A 7 31.22 -23.23 8.82
C LEU A 7 29.82 -23.64 8.32
N THR A 8 29.52 -24.95 8.34
CA THR A 8 28.19 -25.46 7.97
C THR A 8 27.12 -24.94 8.93
N LEU A 9 27.40 -24.90 10.23
CA LEU A 9 26.47 -24.38 11.23
C LEU A 9 26.22 -22.87 11.04
N ALA A 10 27.27 -22.09 10.79
CA ALA A 10 27.13 -20.66 10.51
C ALA A 10 26.30 -20.40 9.23
N PHE A 11 26.49 -21.22 8.19
CA PHE A 11 25.71 -21.12 6.96
C PHE A 11 24.24 -21.48 7.17
N LEU A 12 23.95 -22.50 7.97
CA LEU A 12 22.58 -22.89 8.33
C LEU A 12 21.89 -21.82 9.17
N ILE A 13 22.59 -21.22 10.14
CA ILE A 13 22.07 -20.10 10.93
C ILE A 13 21.78 -18.90 10.04
N MET A 14 22.68 -18.57 9.11
CA MET A 14 22.49 -17.47 8.16
C MET A 14 21.30 -17.73 7.22
N ALA A 15 21.21 -18.94 6.66
CA ALA A 15 20.08 -19.34 5.81
C ALA A 15 18.75 -19.31 6.58
N PHE A 16 18.75 -19.71 7.85
CA PHE A 16 17.59 -19.63 8.73
C PHE A 16 17.20 -18.16 9.02
N HIS A 17 18.16 -17.27 9.25
CA HIS A 17 17.89 -15.84 9.43
C HIS A 17 17.36 -15.19 8.13
N VAL A 18 17.87 -15.57 6.96
CA VAL A 18 17.35 -15.12 5.66
C VAL A 18 15.93 -15.66 5.42
N ALA A 19 15.65 -16.91 5.78
CA ALA A 19 14.32 -17.49 5.68
C ALA A 19 13.32 -16.85 6.67
N MET A 20 13.76 -16.50 7.89
CA MET A 20 12.91 -15.83 8.90
C MET A 20 12.70 -14.34 8.63
N SER A 21 13.67 -13.66 8.00
CA SER A 21 13.47 -12.30 7.47
C SER A 21 12.63 -12.29 6.19
N SER A 22 12.52 -13.44 5.52
CA SER A 22 11.48 -13.74 4.54
C SER A 22 10.19 -14.16 5.26
N GLN A 23 9.66 -13.34 6.17
CA GLN A 23 8.28 -13.51 6.61
C GLN A 23 7.41 -13.42 5.35
N THR A 24 6.92 -14.57 4.90
CA THR A 24 5.95 -14.71 3.81
C THR A 24 4.59 -14.22 4.33
N ALA A 25 4.49 -12.91 4.55
CA ALA A 25 3.22 -12.23 4.57
C ALA A 25 2.67 -12.35 3.14
N LEU A 26 1.67 -13.20 2.99
CA LEU A 26 0.87 -13.29 1.77
C LEU A 26 0.24 -11.92 1.55
N SER A 27 0.44 -11.32 0.37
CA SER A 27 -0.32 -10.14 -0.05
C SER A 27 -1.78 -10.49 -0.12
N LYS A 28 -2.57 -9.79 0.67
CA LYS A 28 -4.01 -9.85 0.62
C LYS A 28 -4.55 -8.51 1.10
N PRO A 29 -5.61 -7.98 0.47
CA PRO A 29 -6.42 -6.93 1.06
C PRO A 29 -6.74 -7.27 2.52
N SER A 30 -6.84 -6.26 3.39
CA SER A 30 -7.04 -6.46 4.82
C SER A 30 -8.28 -7.33 5.03
N SER A 31 -8.05 -8.57 5.48
CA SER A 31 -9.12 -9.58 5.53
C SER A 31 -9.98 -9.46 6.78
N TYR A 32 -9.47 -8.77 7.80
CA TYR A 32 -10.10 -8.55 9.09
C TYR A 32 -9.61 -7.24 9.69
N PHE A 33 -10.51 -6.59 10.40
CA PHE A 33 -10.26 -5.36 11.11
C PHE A 33 -10.50 -5.58 12.60
N THR A 34 -9.66 -4.97 13.44
CA THR A 34 -9.79 -5.01 14.90
C THR A 34 -9.95 -3.59 15.42
N GLU A 35 -11.03 -3.36 16.15
CA GLU A 35 -11.25 -2.08 16.81
C GLU A 35 -10.60 -2.07 18.21
N VAL A 36 -9.79 -1.05 18.48
CA VAL A 36 -9.12 -0.84 19.77
C VAL A 36 -9.25 0.62 20.14
N ASN A 37 -9.96 0.91 21.25
CA ASN A 37 -10.18 2.27 21.75
C ASN A 37 -10.79 3.23 20.70
N GLY A 38 -11.67 2.73 19.82
CA GLY A 38 -12.31 3.53 18.76
C GLY A 38 -11.47 3.69 17.49
N GLU A 39 -10.24 3.16 17.46
CA GLU A 39 -9.41 3.10 16.25
C GLU A 39 -9.49 1.73 15.59
N VAL A 40 -9.44 1.69 14.26
CA VAL A 40 -9.50 0.45 13.49
C VAL A 40 -8.13 0.07 12.97
N PHE A 41 -7.69 -1.15 13.28
CA PHE A 41 -6.42 -1.71 12.82
C PHE A 41 -6.65 -2.87 11.85
N ASP A 42 -5.85 -2.96 10.81
CA ASP A 42 -5.80 -4.13 9.92
C ASP A 42 -4.84 -5.23 10.43
N GLU A 43 -4.68 -6.28 9.62
CA GLU A 43 -3.83 -7.42 9.91
C GLU A 43 -2.31 -7.12 9.90
N TRP A 44 -1.91 -6.05 9.23
CA TRP A 44 -0.54 -5.51 9.25
C TRP A 44 -0.30 -4.69 10.51
N GLY A 45 -1.36 -4.41 11.25
CA GLY A 45 -1.35 -3.56 12.41
C GLY A 45 -1.28 -2.08 12.05
N ILE A 46 -1.67 -1.70 10.84
CA ILE A 46 -1.80 -0.30 10.45
C ILE A 46 -3.15 0.22 10.94
N CYS A 47 -3.14 1.38 11.58
CA CYS A 47 -4.34 2.10 11.97
C CYS A 47 -4.94 2.75 10.72
N ARG A 48 -6.13 2.29 10.34
CA ARG A 48 -6.88 2.80 9.17
C ARG A 48 -7.53 4.13 9.47
N THR A 49 -7.87 4.38 10.73
CA THR A 49 -8.59 5.58 11.17
C THR A 49 -7.69 6.70 11.66
N SER A 50 -6.40 6.68 11.29
CA SER A 50 -5.45 7.72 11.68
C SER A 50 -4.27 7.79 10.71
N ALA A 51 -4.01 8.98 10.17
CA ALA A 51 -2.81 9.25 9.38
C ALA A 51 -1.53 9.25 10.24
N PHE A 52 -1.68 9.53 11.54
CA PHE A 52 -0.60 9.92 12.45
C PHE A 52 -0.10 8.76 13.32
N GLY A 53 1.08 8.98 13.90
CA GLY A 53 1.67 8.06 14.86
C GLY A 53 2.39 6.89 14.20
N GLU A 54 3.08 6.09 15.01
CA GLU A 54 3.94 4.99 14.55
C GLU A 54 3.22 3.93 13.71
N ARG A 55 1.90 3.84 13.86
CA ARG A 55 1.01 2.86 13.22
C ARG A 55 -0.01 3.51 12.28
N GLY A 56 -0.10 4.83 12.19
CA GLY A 56 -1.02 5.47 11.26
C GLY A 56 -0.70 5.14 9.81
N TYR A 57 -1.69 5.12 8.94
CA TYR A 57 -1.52 4.67 7.55
C TYR A 57 -0.49 5.49 6.76
N PHE A 58 -0.27 6.77 7.13
CA PHE A 58 0.80 7.63 6.61
C PHE A 58 2.00 7.82 7.54
N ARG A 59 1.96 7.21 8.72
CA ARG A 59 3.00 7.26 9.74
C ARG A 59 3.59 8.66 9.91
N VAL A 60 2.71 9.65 10.06
CA VAL A 60 3.14 11.03 10.31
C VAL A 60 3.58 11.12 11.76
N VAL A 61 4.89 11.27 12.00
CA VAL A 61 5.48 11.37 13.34
C VAL A 61 6.45 12.55 13.42
N GLU A 62 6.52 13.21 14.58
CA GLU A 62 7.52 14.24 14.84
C GLU A 62 8.74 13.61 15.52
N VAL A 63 9.93 13.81 14.95
CA VAL A 63 11.21 13.32 15.46
C VAL A 63 12.17 14.50 15.50
N ASP A 64 12.64 14.86 16.70
CA ASP A 64 13.57 15.96 16.94
C ASP A 64 13.14 17.32 16.34
N GLY A 65 11.82 17.57 16.27
CA GLY A 65 11.23 18.80 15.73
C GLY A 65 11.03 18.81 14.21
N GLU A 66 11.33 17.70 13.54
CA GLU A 66 11.08 17.48 12.12
C GLU A 66 9.96 16.46 11.92
N VAL A 67 9.12 16.63 10.89
CA VAL A 67 8.05 15.67 10.55
C VAL A 67 8.62 14.58 9.65
N ASP A 68 8.60 13.34 10.11
CA ASP A 68 8.84 12.15 9.29
C ASP A 68 7.50 11.67 8.70
N PHE A 69 7.51 11.35 7.41
CA PHE A 69 6.35 10.87 6.66
C PHE A 69 6.69 9.58 5.95
N LYS A 70 5.86 8.55 6.15
CA LYS A 70 6.04 7.27 5.48
C LYS A 70 4.69 6.61 5.23
N PRO A 71 4.22 6.51 3.98
CA PRO A 71 2.93 5.91 3.66
C PRO A 71 3.02 4.39 3.82
N ILE A 72 2.92 3.90 5.06
CA ILE A 72 3.15 2.49 5.38
C ILE A 72 2.09 1.60 4.76
N ILE A 73 0.85 2.10 4.62
CA ILE A 73 -0.25 1.42 3.93
C ILE A 73 0.07 1.15 2.45
N ALA A 74 0.88 2.00 1.80
CA ALA A 74 1.28 1.78 0.42
C ALA A 74 2.11 0.50 0.24
N TYR A 75 2.78 0.02 1.30
CA TYR A 75 3.54 -1.23 1.22
C TYR A 75 2.65 -2.46 1.11
N GLU A 76 1.37 -2.39 1.51
CA GLU A 76 0.41 -3.48 1.30
C GLU A 76 0.22 -3.79 -0.20
N SER A 77 0.52 -2.82 -1.08
CA SER A 77 0.37 -2.91 -2.54
C SER A 77 1.69 -2.79 -3.31
N LEU A 78 2.84 -3.04 -2.65
CA LEU A 78 4.18 -2.91 -3.27
C LEU A 78 5.10 -4.12 -3.04
N GLY A 79 6.15 -4.20 -3.86
CA GLY A 79 7.20 -5.21 -3.72
C GLY A 79 6.67 -6.61 -4.01
N ARG A 80 6.94 -7.58 -3.13
CA ARG A 80 6.38 -8.94 -3.26
C ARG A 80 4.85 -8.99 -3.10
N LEU A 81 4.27 -7.87 -2.67
CA LEU A 81 2.85 -7.69 -2.40
C LEU A 81 2.16 -6.86 -3.49
N ALA A 82 2.90 -6.48 -4.54
CA ALA A 82 2.34 -5.80 -5.69
C ALA A 82 1.26 -6.68 -6.34
N ASP A 83 0.00 -6.28 -6.15
CA ASP A 83 -1.17 -7.00 -6.65
C ASP A 83 -1.98 -6.09 -7.59
N ILE A 84 -3.28 -5.94 -7.34
CA ILE A 84 -4.27 -5.44 -8.29
C ILE A 84 -3.95 -4.04 -8.81
N ALA A 85 -3.67 -3.07 -7.92
CA ALA A 85 -3.42 -1.68 -8.29
C ALA A 85 -2.11 -1.52 -9.07
N TYR A 86 -1.06 -2.23 -8.65
CA TYR A 86 0.24 -2.19 -9.33
C TYR A 86 0.11 -2.79 -10.75
N GLN A 87 -0.54 -3.94 -10.87
CA GLN A 87 -0.77 -4.59 -12.17
C GLN A 87 -1.67 -3.74 -13.07
N LEU A 88 -2.68 -3.08 -12.52
CA LEU A 88 -3.53 -2.17 -13.28
C LEU A 88 -2.69 -1.02 -13.88
N GLY A 89 -1.77 -0.44 -13.11
CA GLY A 89 -0.79 0.52 -13.64
C GLY A 89 0.11 -0.05 -14.74
N ALA A 90 0.62 -1.28 -14.54
CA ALA A 90 1.46 -1.97 -15.52
C ALA A 90 0.74 -2.19 -16.86
N MET A 91 -0.55 -2.54 -16.83
CA MET A 91 -1.38 -2.71 -18.04
C MET A 91 -1.52 -1.41 -18.84
N PHE A 92 -1.53 -0.24 -18.19
CA PHE A 92 -1.51 1.03 -18.91
C PHE A 92 -0.17 1.26 -19.61
N ALA A 93 0.95 0.86 -18.99
CA ALA A 93 2.28 0.99 -19.60
C ALA A 93 2.44 0.13 -20.87
N GLU A 94 1.67 -0.95 -21.02
CA GLU A 94 1.62 -1.73 -22.26
C GLU A 94 0.97 -0.96 -23.43
N LYS A 95 0.08 -0.01 -23.12
CA LYS A 95 -0.70 0.74 -24.11
C LYS A 95 -0.12 2.10 -24.45
N TYR A 96 0.58 2.76 -23.52
CA TYR A 96 1.09 4.11 -23.67
C TYR A 96 2.61 4.16 -23.52
N SER A 97 3.32 4.43 -24.61
CA SER A 97 4.80 4.52 -24.61
C SER A 97 5.33 5.89 -24.18
N ASP A 98 4.56 6.96 -24.37
CA ASP A 98 4.92 8.29 -23.87
C ASP A 98 4.54 8.42 -22.39
N LYS A 99 5.51 8.83 -21.56
CA LYS A 99 5.33 8.88 -20.10
C LYS A 99 4.28 9.90 -19.63
N TYR A 100 4.06 10.98 -20.37
CA TYR A 100 3.06 11.99 -19.99
C TYR A 100 1.67 11.52 -20.37
N GLN A 101 1.50 10.94 -21.57
CA GLN A 101 0.24 10.30 -21.96
C GLN A 101 -0.12 9.12 -21.06
N LEU A 102 0.87 8.32 -20.64
CA LEU A 102 0.69 7.24 -19.68
C LEU A 102 0.18 7.78 -18.33
N ALA A 103 0.83 8.80 -17.78
CA ALA A 103 0.43 9.41 -16.52
C ALA A 103 -0.97 10.04 -16.61
N GLU A 104 -1.27 10.75 -17.69
CA GLU A 104 -2.58 11.35 -17.94
C GLU A 104 -3.67 10.29 -18.09
N ALA A 105 -3.41 9.20 -18.82
CA ALA A 105 -4.37 8.11 -19.00
C ALA A 105 -4.70 7.41 -17.66
N ILE A 106 -3.70 7.18 -16.81
CA ILE A 106 -3.91 6.63 -15.47
C ILE A 106 -4.72 7.60 -14.61
N PHE A 107 -4.35 8.89 -14.62
CA PHE A 107 -5.04 9.92 -13.84
C PHE A 107 -6.50 10.05 -14.25
N ASP A 108 -6.78 10.13 -15.56
CA ASP A 108 -8.13 10.23 -16.10
C ASP A 108 -8.95 8.97 -15.80
N TYR A 109 -8.35 7.79 -15.88
CA TYR A 109 -9.02 6.55 -15.51
C TYR A 109 -9.47 6.59 -14.05
N VAL A 110 -8.58 6.91 -13.11
CA VAL A 110 -8.92 6.98 -11.68
C VAL A 110 -9.99 8.06 -11.44
N LYS A 111 -9.82 9.25 -12.01
CA LYS A 111 -10.76 10.36 -11.89
C LYS A 111 -12.17 10.00 -12.40
N GLN A 112 -12.28 9.23 -13.47
CA GLN A 112 -13.58 8.84 -14.05
C GLN A 112 -14.28 7.74 -13.26
N HIS A 113 -13.53 6.84 -12.63
CA HIS A 113 -14.07 5.62 -12.03
C HIS A 113 -14.07 5.62 -10.51
N VAL A 114 -13.39 6.55 -9.83
CA VAL A 114 -13.56 6.76 -8.40
C VAL A 114 -14.57 7.90 -8.18
N ARG A 115 -15.42 7.76 -7.16
CA ARG A 115 -16.36 8.79 -6.69
C ARG A 115 -15.86 9.30 -5.34
N TYR A 116 -15.52 10.58 -5.30
CA TYR A 116 -15.13 11.25 -4.06
C TYR A 116 -16.26 11.14 -3.03
N THR A 117 -15.99 10.43 -1.94
CA THR A 117 -16.97 10.09 -0.90
C THR A 117 -16.28 10.20 0.45
N PRO A 118 -16.73 11.09 1.36
CA PRO A 118 -16.10 11.24 2.68
C PRO A 118 -16.13 9.93 3.47
N ASP A 119 -15.08 9.69 4.25
CA ASP A 119 -14.99 8.51 5.12
C ASP A 119 -16.16 8.33 6.08
N VAL A 120 -16.73 9.43 6.58
CA VAL A 120 -17.90 9.38 7.47
C VAL A 120 -19.12 8.77 6.78
N ASP A 121 -19.27 9.01 5.47
CA ASP A 121 -20.40 8.52 4.68
C ASP A 121 -20.18 7.06 4.25
N GLN A 122 -18.91 6.66 4.06
CA GLN A 122 -18.54 5.35 3.54
C GLN A 122 -18.30 4.30 4.64
N PHE A 123 -17.63 4.69 5.73
CA PHE A 123 -17.17 3.81 6.79
C PHE A 123 -17.70 4.19 8.18
N ASN A 124 -18.35 5.34 8.33
CA ASN A 124 -18.83 5.87 9.61
C ASN A 124 -17.67 6.15 10.60
N TYR A 125 -16.50 6.53 10.07
CA TYR A 125 -15.37 7.06 10.82
C TYR A 125 -15.02 8.45 10.30
N GLU A 126 -14.46 9.32 11.15
CA GLU A 126 -13.97 10.65 10.71
C GLU A 126 -12.84 10.54 9.69
N GLU A 127 -12.13 9.41 9.72
CA GLU A 127 -10.95 9.10 8.92
C GLU A 127 -10.92 7.57 8.71
N PHE A 128 -10.66 7.11 7.50
CA PHE A 128 -10.47 5.71 7.16
C PHE A 128 -9.78 5.52 5.80
N ALA A 129 -8.50 5.16 5.79
CA ALA A 129 -7.81 4.86 4.54
C ALA A 129 -8.12 3.44 4.02
N LEU A 130 -8.35 3.29 2.72
CA LEU A 130 -8.20 2.07 1.91
C LEU A 130 -6.74 1.94 1.43
N ASN A 131 -6.30 0.69 1.23
CA ASN A 131 -5.08 0.46 0.47
C ASN A 131 -5.41 0.49 -1.03
N ALA A 132 -4.37 0.61 -1.86
CA ALA A 132 -4.58 0.77 -3.29
C ALA A 132 -5.28 -0.44 -3.93
N ASP A 133 -5.01 -1.66 -3.46
CA ASP A 133 -5.60 -2.88 -4.01
C ASP A 133 -7.08 -3.03 -3.66
N GLU A 134 -7.51 -2.58 -2.49
CA GLU A 134 -8.92 -2.55 -2.07
C GLU A 134 -9.75 -1.67 -3.02
N LEU A 135 -9.25 -0.47 -3.30
CA LEU A 135 -9.92 0.45 -4.23
C LEU A 135 -9.81 -0.07 -5.68
N ALA A 136 -8.65 -0.54 -6.12
CA ALA A 136 -8.47 -1.09 -7.47
C ALA A 136 -9.36 -2.31 -7.72
N LYS A 137 -9.54 -3.19 -6.72
CA LYS A 137 -10.48 -4.30 -6.79
C LYS A 137 -11.91 -3.83 -7.02
N ALA A 138 -12.35 -2.79 -6.31
CA ALA A 138 -13.67 -2.19 -6.53
C ALA A 138 -13.83 -1.69 -7.98
N LEU A 139 -12.79 -1.03 -8.52
CA LEU A 139 -12.80 -0.55 -9.91
C LEU A 139 -12.92 -1.70 -10.92
N ILE A 140 -12.21 -2.80 -10.73
CA ILE A 140 -12.27 -3.95 -11.65
C ILE A 140 -13.60 -4.70 -11.54
N GLU A 141 -14.08 -4.95 -10.32
CA GLU A 141 -15.28 -5.77 -10.11
C GLU A 141 -16.58 -5.02 -10.39
N ARG A 142 -16.62 -3.72 -10.08
CA ARG A 142 -17.86 -2.91 -10.12
C ARG A 142 -17.81 -1.80 -11.17
N GLY A 143 -16.65 -1.52 -11.75
CA GLY A 143 -16.45 -0.37 -12.64
C GLY A 143 -16.46 0.98 -11.91
N ILE A 144 -16.69 0.99 -10.59
CA ILE A 144 -16.73 2.19 -9.77
C ILE A 144 -16.17 1.92 -8.38
N GLY A 145 -15.38 2.86 -7.87
CA GLY A 145 -14.81 2.87 -6.52
C GLY A 145 -15.26 4.11 -5.77
N TYR A 146 -15.14 4.07 -4.45
CA TYR A 146 -15.49 5.17 -3.55
C TYR A 146 -14.32 5.35 -2.57
N GLY A 147 -13.96 6.60 -2.31
CA GLY A 147 -12.89 6.97 -1.41
C GLY A 147 -12.65 8.47 -1.48
N ASP A 148 -11.84 8.99 -0.58
CA ASP A 148 -11.48 10.40 -0.55
C ASP A 148 -9.97 10.64 -0.80
N CYS A 149 -9.37 11.68 -0.22
CA CYS A 149 -8.10 12.22 -0.69
C CYS A 149 -6.92 11.23 -0.61
N GLU A 150 -6.74 10.57 0.53
CA GLU A 150 -5.74 9.54 0.80
C GLU A 150 -5.95 8.30 -0.08
N ASP A 151 -7.18 7.85 -0.24
CA ASP A 151 -7.54 6.72 -1.10
C ASP A 151 -7.16 6.95 -2.55
N TYR A 152 -7.52 8.14 -3.07
CA TYR A 152 -7.14 8.57 -4.41
C TYR A 152 -5.61 8.66 -4.55
N ALA A 153 -4.94 9.28 -3.59
CA ALA A 153 -3.50 9.50 -3.63
C ALA A 153 -2.74 8.17 -3.60
N LEU A 154 -3.17 7.22 -2.77
CA LEU A 154 -2.59 5.88 -2.67
C LEU A 154 -2.77 5.11 -3.96
N LEU A 155 -4.00 5.04 -4.49
CA LEU A 155 -4.25 4.34 -5.75
C LEU A 155 -3.40 4.90 -6.90
N LEU A 156 -3.38 6.23 -7.08
CA LEU A 156 -2.57 6.88 -8.11
C LEU A 156 -1.08 6.60 -7.91
N ALA A 157 -0.57 6.74 -6.68
CA ALA A 157 0.84 6.52 -6.39
C ALA A 157 1.28 5.10 -6.74
N ILE A 158 0.45 4.09 -6.43
CA ILE A 158 0.73 2.68 -6.72
C ILE A 158 0.59 2.38 -8.21
N MET A 159 -0.47 2.86 -8.88
CA MET A 159 -0.64 2.68 -10.32
C MET A 159 0.49 3.33 -11.12
N PHE A 160 0.90 4.55 -10.78
CA PHE A 160 2.06 5.20 -11.40
C PHE A 160 3.32 4.38 -11.22
N LYS A 161 3.57 3.87 -10.00
CA LYS A 161 4.73 3.02 -9.73
C LYS A 161 4.68 1.70 -10.49
N GLY A 162 3.49 1.11 -10.62
CA GLY A 162 3.21 -0.07 -11.46
C GLY A 162 3.51 0.16 -12.94
N ALA A 163 3.20 1.36 -13.42
CA ALA A 163 3.46 1.80 -14.79
C ALA A 163 4.94 2.17 -15.06
N GLY A 164 5.83 2.02 -14.07
CA GLY A 164 7.24 2.39 -14.17
C GLY A 164 7.52 3.88 -14.00
N LEU A 165 6.53 4.67 -13.54
CA LEU A 165 6.69 6.08 -13.23
C LEU A 165 7.15 6.28 -11.79
N ARG A 166 7.84 7.40 -11.55
CA ARG A 166 8.12 7.86 -10.18
C ARG A 166 6.91 8.62 -9.64
N SER A 167 6.50 8.30 -8.42
CA SER A 167 5.41 8.95 -7.70
C SER A 167 5.83 9.33 -6.28
N ALA A 168 5.16 10.34 -5.72
CA ALA A 168 5.24 10.75 -4.33
C ALA A 168 3.84 11.19 -3.88
N ILE A 169 3.50 10.93 -2.62
CA ILE A 169 2.30 11.43 -1.94
C ILE A 169 2.73 12.71 -1.20
N VAL A 170 1.91 13.75 -1.26
CA VAL A 170 2.19 15.10 -0.74
C VAL A 170 1.04 15.56 0.12
#